data_AF-A0A2A2FFG3-F1
#
_entry.id   AF-A0A2A2FFG3-F1
#
_cell.length_a   1.000
_cell.length_b   1.000
_cell.length_c   1.000
_cell.angle_alpha   90.00
_cell.angle_beta   90.00
_cell.angle_gamma   90.00
#
_symmetry.space_group_name_H-M   'P 1'
#
loop_
_entity.id
_entity.type
_entity.pdbx_description
1 polymer ?
#
loop_
_entity_poly.entity_id
_entity_poly.type
_entity_poly.pdbx_seq_one_letter_code
_entity_poly.pdbx_strand_id
1 'polypeptide(L)'
;MGYPVTYYCPHCGTLVELERDGYLADKAVTPYPLEGWEYVAPTAPFEGDDADGVRFVCGESEGVDWDPHDGVRGSDAGSEEPYREPDPEGTGCGEPFYLSFVRYDEGREIDPRAESELVEIDPDPRPSGPRGPGGPEGPDGGGDGSDGGFW
;
A
#
# COMPACT_ATOMS: atom_id res chain seq x y z
N MET A 1 -28.30 7.57 10.54
CA MET A 1 -28.63 7.70 9.10
C MET A 1 -27.29 7.61 8.41
N GLY A 2 -27.03 6.47 7.76
CA GLY A 2 -25.72 6.17 7.21
C GLY A 2 -25.33 7.12 6.07
N TYR A 3 -24.03 7.32 5.92
CA TYR A 3 -23.41 8.05 4.83
C TYR A 3 -22.50 7.09 4.07
N PRO A 4 -22.53 7.08 2.73
CA PRO A 4 -21.58 6.31 1.95
C PRO A 4 -20.18 6.88 2.13
N VAL A 5 -19.21 6.02 2.45
CA VAL A 5 -17.80 6.36 2.55
C VAL A 5 -16.98 5.36 1.76
N THR A 6 -16.08 5.87 0.92
CA THR A 6 -15.22 5.05 0.07
C THR A 6 -13.87 4.78 0.72
N TYR A 7 -13.43 3.51 0.69
CA TYR A 7 -12.14 3.05 1.17
C TYR A 7 -11.34 2.38 0.05
N TYR A 8 -10.01 2.41 0.17
CA TYR A 8 -9.07 1.83 -0.79
C TYR A 8 -8.55 0.50 -0.27
N CYS A 9 -8.53 -0.53 -1.13
CA CYS A 9 -7.86 -1.79 -0.84
C CYS A 9 -6.33 -1.60 -0.80
N PRO A 10 -5.63 -1.90 0.31
CA PRO A 10 -4.18 -1.73 0.43
C PRO A 10 -3.34 -2.59 -0.51
N HIS A 11 -3.93 -3.62 -1.12
CA HIS A 11 -3.22 -4.57 -1.98
C HIS A 11 -3.24 -4.18 -3.46
N CYS A 12 -4.43 -3.89 -3.99
CA CYS A 12 -4.62 -3.61 -5.43
C CYS A 12 -5.19 -2.22 -5.71
N GLY A 13 -5.78 -1.59 -4.70
CA GLY A 13 -6.37 -0.26 -4.76
C GLY A 13 -7.71 -0.11 -5.43
N THR A 14 -8.46 -1.21 -5.55
CA THR A 14 -9.91 -1.17 -5.75
C THR A 14 -10.57 -0.32 -4.67
N LEU A 15 -11.59 0.44 -5.07
CA LEU A 15 -12.43 1.21 -4.16
C LEU A 15 -13.63 0.39 -3.70
N VAL A 16 -13.98 0.53 -2.43
CA VAL A 16 -15.19 -0.04 -1.83
C VAL A 16 -15.98 1.06 -1.13
N GLU A 17 -17.28 1.14 -1.37
CA GLU A 17 -18.19 2.04 -0.66
C GLU A 17 -18.96 1.28 0.43
N LEU A 18 -18.89 1.79 1.65
CA LEU A 18 -19.62 1.29 2.81
C LEU A 18 -20.56 2.37 3.34
N GLU A 19 -21.83 2.02 3.57
CA GLU A 19 -22.77 2.87 4.30
C GLU A 19 -22.49 2.79 5.81
N ARG A 20 -22.17 3.91 6.45
CA ARG A 20 -21.85 3.96 7.89
C ARG A 20 -22.43 5.19 8.59
N ASP A 21 -22.76 5.07 9.86
CA ASP A 21 -23.11 6.25 10.66
C ASP A 21 -21.88 7.14 10.97
N GLY A 22 -22.10 8.45 11.01
CA GLY A 22 -21.04 9.48 10.98
C GLY A 22 -20.50 9.88 12.34
N TYR A 23 -20.99 9.27 13.42
CA TYR A 23 -20.34 9.37 14.74
C TYR A 23 -19.13 8.44 14.85
N LEU A 24 -19.04 7.40 14.02
CA LEU A 24 -17.87 6.56 13.96
C LEU A 24 -16.74 7.36 13.29
N ALA A 25 -15.57 7.41 13.92
CA ALA A 25 -14.37 7.95 13.30
C ALA A 25 -13.52 6.79 12.76
N ASP A 26 -13.08 6.89 11.51
CA ASP A 26 -12.11 5.96 10.93
C ASP A 26 -10.72 6.22 11.53
N LYS A 27 -10.04 5.12 11.88
CA LYS A 27 -8.68 5.16 12.41
C LYS A 27 -7.66 4.79 11.34
N ALA A 28 -7.87 3.65 10.69
CA ALA A 28 -6.94 3.15 9.69
C ALA A 28 -7.60 2.13 8.75
N VAL A 29 -7.06 2.02 7.54
CA VAL A 29 -7.33 0.91 6.61
C VAL A 29 -6.04 0.14 6.43
N THR A 30 -6.02 -1.14 6.83
CA THR A 30 -4.80 -1.96 6.91
C THR A 30 -4.98 -3.32 6.25
N PRO A 31 -3.91 -3.91 5.68
CA PRO A 31 -3.95 -5.27 5.13
C PRO A 31 -4.04 -6.34 6.23
N TYR A 32 -3.62 -6.02 7.46
CA TYR A 32 -3.63 -6.91 8.61
C TYR A 32 -4.53 -6.34 9.72
N PRO A 33 -5.11 -7.19 10.59
CA PRO A 33 -5.89 -6.74 11.74
C PRO A 33 -5.00 -6.00 12.77
N LEU A 34 -5.62 -5.14 13.56
CA LEU A 34 -4.97 -4.46 14.68
C LEU A 34 -5.15 -5.26 15.98
N GLU A 35 -4.12 -5.28 16.81
CA GLU A 35 -4.16 -6.04 18.07
C GLU A 35 -5.29 -5.54 18.98
N GLY A 36 -6.20 -6.44 19.33
CA GLY A 36 -7.30 -6.17 20.26
C GLY A 36 -8.49 -5.43 19.65
N TRP A 37 -8.57 -5.32 18.32
CA TRP A 37 -9.78 -4.86 17.60
C TRP A 37 -10.66 -6.06 17.20
N GLU A 38 -11.95 -5.97 17.47
CA GLU A 38 -12.94 -6.91 16.95
C GLU A 38 -13.44 -6.48 15.56
N TYR A 39 -13.33 -7.37 14.58
CA TYR A 39 -13.75 -7.11 13.21
C TYR A 39 -14.94 -7.98 12.81
N VAL A 40 -15.93 -7.37 12.17
CA VAL A 40 -17.12 -8.06 11.64
C VAL A 40 -17.26 -7.85 10.14
N ALA A 41 -18.18 -8.59 9.51
CA ALA A 41 -18.49 -8.40 8.10
C ALA A 41 -19.27 -7.08 7.86
N PRO A 42 -19.19 -6.48 6.67
CA PRO A 42 -19.97 -5.27 6.34
C PRO A 42 -21.49 -5.43 6.44
N THR A 43 -22.00 -6.66 6.35
CA THR A 43 -23.43 -6.97 6.53
C THR A 43 -23.83 -7.16 7.99
N ALA A 44 -22.86 -7.22 8.91
CA ALA A 44 -23.10 -7.37 10.34
C ALA A 44 -23.29 -5.98 11.01
N PRO A 45 -23.90 -5.91 12.21
CA PRO A 45 -24.09 -4.66 12.91
C PRO A 45 -22.77 -4.14 13.51
N PHE A 46 -21.92 -3.53 12.67
CA PHE A 46 -20.64 -2.95 13.09
C PHE A 46 -20.76 -1.57 13.74
N GLU A 47 -21.96 -1.00 13.76
CA GLU A 47 -22.23 0.34 14.28
C GLU A 47 -22.47 0.34 15.80
N GLY A 48 -22.57 -0.83 16.43
CA GLY A 48 -22.70 -0.97 17.88
C GLY A 48 -21.35 -0.94 18.62
N ASP A 49 -21.40 -0.97 19.95
CA ASP A 49 -20.22 -1.02 20.82
C ASP A 49 -19.45 -2.36 20.76
N ASP A 50 -20.01 -3.37 20.09
CA ASP A 50 -19.44 -4.73 20.03
C ASP A 50 -18.38 -4.89 18.93
N ALA A 51 -18.34 -4.00 17.92
CA ALA A 51 -17.40 -4.11 16.81
C ALA A 51 -16.47 -2.88 16.74
N ASP A 52 -15.17 -3.15 16.65
CA ASP A 52 -14.14 -2.11 16.53
C ASP A 52 -13.75 -1.82 15.08
N GLY A 53 -14.23 -2.64 14.13
CA GLY A 53 -13.90 -2.49 12.71
C GLY A 53 -14.67 -3.43 11.80
N VAL A 54 -14.43 -3.25 10.49
CA VAL A 54 -15.02 -4.06 9.43
C VAL A 54 -13.92 -4.80 8.68
N ARG A 55 -14.09 -6.10 8.51
CA ARG A 55 -13.23 -6.94 7.67
C ARG A 55 -13.87 -7.09 6.30
N PHE A 56 -13.11 -6.74 5.27
CA PHE A 56 -13.47 -6.94 3.88
C PHE A 56 -12.59 -8.02 3.25
N VAL A 57 -13.11 -8.60 2.17
CA VAL A 57 -12.42 -9.43 1.18
C VAL A 57 -12.63 -8.73 -0.15
N CYS A 58 -11.53 -8.26 -0.76
CA CYS A 58 -11.56 -7.34 -1.89
C CYS A 58 -12.30 -7.92 -3.11
N GLY A 59 -13.44 -7.34 -3.47
CA GLY A 59 -14.27 -7.79 -4.60
C GLY A 59 -15.23 -8.94 -4.28
N GLU A 60 -15.24 -9.45 -3.05
CA GLU A 60 -16.05 -10.61 -2.66
C GLU A 60 -17.04 -10.31 -1.53
N SER A 61 -16.79 -9.27 -0.72
CA SER A 61 -17.70 -8.96 0.39
C SER A 61 -19.03 -8.42 -0.09
N GLU A 62 -20.11 -8.91 0.52
CA GLU A 62 -21.48 -8.48 0.26
C GLU A 62 -21.82 -7.23 1.09
N GLY A 63 -22.90 -6.51 0.74
CA GLY A 63 -23.35 -5.34 1.50
C GLY A 63 -22.51 -4.07 1.30
N VAL A 64 -21.68 -4.04 0.25
CA VAL A 64 -20.87 -2.89 -0.17
C VAL A 64 -20.92 -2.75 -1.69
N ASP A 65 -20.66 -1.55 -2.18
CA ASP A 65 -20.51 -1.28 -3.60
C ASP A 65 -19.01 -1.31 -3.98
N TRP A 66 -18.66 -2.14 -4.95
CA TRP A 66 -17.28 -2.31 -5.41
C TRP A 66 -17.06 -1.51 -6.69
N ASP A 67 -16.00 -0.70 -6.70
CA ASP A 67 -15.69 0.23 -7.79
C ASP A 67 -16.88 1.15 -8.18
N PRO A 68 -17.44 1.92 -7.22
CA PRO A 68 -18.58 2.83 -7.46
C PRO A 68 -18.29 3.92 -8.51
N HIS A 69 -17.01 4.09 -8.88
CA HIS A 69 -16.51 5.08 -9.81
C HIS A 69 -15.74 4.43 -10.98
N ASP A 70 -16.37 3.47 -11.69
CA ASP A 70 -16.01 2.91 -13.01
C ASP A 70 -14.58 3.24 -13.50
N GLY A 71 -13.57 2.69 -12.80
CA GLY A 71 -12.16 2.79 -13.18
C GLY A 71 -11.51 4.17 -13.19
N VAL A 72 -12.12 5.24 -12.65
CA VAL A 72 -11.51 6.58 -12.62
C VAL A 72 -10.54 6.70 -11.46
N ARG A 73 -9.46 5.91 -11.49
CA ARG A 73 -8.18 6.38 -10.97
C ARG A 73 -7.86 7.65 -11.75
N GLY A 74 -7.80 8.77 -11.05
CA GLY A 74 -7.56 10.09 -11.64
C GLY A 74 -6.49 10.02 -12.73
N SER A 75 -6.83 10.59 -13.88
CA SER A 75 -6.01 10.70 -15.08
C SER A 75 -4.79 11.61 -14.85
N ASP A 76 -3.91 11.25 -13.91
CA ASP A 76 -2.61 11.87 -13.66
C ASP A 76 -1.52 10.79 -13.67
N ALA A 77 -1.54 9.98 -14.72
CA ALA A 77 -0.35 9.35 -15.26
C ALA A 77 -0.54 9.29 -16.78
N GLY A 78 0.10 10.22 -17.49
CA GLY A 78 0.31 10.07 -18.92
C GLY A 78 1.07 8.77 -19.16
N SER A 79 0.34 7.74 -19.56
CA SER A 79 0.90 6.52 -20.13
C SER A 79 -0.05 6.17 -21.26
N GLU A 80 0.44 6.33 -22.48
CA GLU A 80 -0.24 6.06 -23.74
C GLU A 80 -0.41 4.54 -23.95
N GLU A 81 -0.93 3.82 -22.94
CA GLU A 81 -1.21 2.39 -22.98
C GLU A 81 -2.75 2.21 -22.97
N PRO A 82 -3.44 2.39 -24.12
CA PRO A 82 -4.90 2.43 -24.20
C PRO A 82 -5.65 1.11 -23.97
N TYR A 83 -4.98 0.06 -23.48
CA TYR A 83 -5.57 -1.27 -23.34
C TYR A 83 -5.03 -2.01 -22.11
N ARG A 84 -5.19 -1.46 -20.90
CA ARG A 84 -5.23 -2.35 -19.74
C ARG A 84 -6.60 -3.02 -19.76
N GLU A 85 -6.66 -4.21 -20.34
CA GLU A 85 -7.86 -5.04 -20.33
C GLU A 85 -8.31 -5.18 -18.87
N PRO A 86 -9.59 -4.87 -18.55
CA PRO A 86 -10.12 -5.13 -17.22
C PRO A 86 -9.96 -6.63 -16.95
N ASP A 87 -9.34 -6.97 -15.82
CA ASP A 87 -9.12 -8.36 -15.45
C ASP A 87 -10.49 -9.06 -15.33
N PRO A 88 -10.76 -10.11 -16.12
CA PRO A 88 -12.09 -10.68 -16.26
C PRO A 88 -12.54 -11.53 -15.05
N GLU A 89 -11.75 -11.61 -13.97
CA GLU A 89 -12.02 -12.53 -12.84
C GLU A 89 -12.48 -11.85 -11.53
N GLY A 90 -12.69 -10.54 -11.50
CA GLY A 90 -13.43 -9.88 -10.41
C GLY A 90 -13.07 -8.41 -10.18
N THR A 91 -13.98 -7.66 -9.56
CA THR A 91 -13.81 -6.23 -9.22
C THR A 91 -12.64 -5.97 -8.24
N GLY A 92 -12.00 -7.01 -7.69
CA GLY A 92 -10.93 -6.90 -6.70
C GLY A 92 -9.96 -8.08 -6.68
N CYS A 93 -8.92 -7.98 -5.86
CA CYS A 93 -7.84 -8.97 -5.76
C CYS A 93 -8.11 -10.19 -4.85
N GLY A 94 -9.28 -10.27 -4.20
CA GLY A 94 -9.63 -11.34 -3.25
C GLY A 94 -8.87 -11.29 -1.91
N GLU A 95 -7.93 -10.36 -1.73
CA GLU A 95 -7.18 -10.27 -0.48
C GLU A 95 -8.01 -9.59 0.63
N PRO A 96 -7.90 -10.07 1.89
CA PRO A 96 -8.57 -9.45 3.01
C PRO A 96 -7.90 -8.13 3.38
N PHE A 97 -8.70 -7.19 3.83
CA PHE A 97 -8.25 -5.95 4.45
C PHE A 97 -9.25 -5.47 5.50
N TYR A 98 -8.79 -4.59 6.38
CA TYR A 98 -9.46 -4.25 7.62
C TYR A 98 -9.61 -2.74 7.72
N LEU A 99 -10.85 -2.27 7.88
CA LEU A 99 -11.15 -0.91 8.32
C LEU A 99 -11.28 -0.95 9.83
N SER A 100 -10.51 -0.10 10.52
CA SER A 100 -10.54 0.02 11.96
C SER A 100 -11.13 1.35 12.36
N PHE A 101 -12.06 1.36 13.30
CA PHE A 101 -12.62 2.57 13.89
C PHE A 101 -11.78 3.04 15.08
N VAL A 102 -11.94 4.32 15.43
CA VAL A 102 -11.33 4.90 16.62
C VAL A 102 -12.03 4.36 17.86
N ARG A 103 -11.26 3.74 18.76
CA ARG A 103 -11.72 3.33 20.08
C ARG A 103 -11.43 4.40 21.13
N TYR A 104 -12.36 4.56 22.06
CA TYR A 104 -12.21 5.40 23.24
C TYR A 104 -12.30 4.57 24.51
N ASP A 105 -11.35 4.76 25.42
CA ASP A 105 -11.38 4.24 26.79
C ASP A 105 -11.24 5.41 27.77
N GLU A 106 -12.17 5.52 28.72
CA GLU A 106 -12.23 6.66 29.67
C GLU A 106 -12.18 8.06 29.00
N GLY A 107 -12.70 8.19 27.77
CA GLY A 107 -12.65 9.43 26.99
C GLY A 107 -11.28 9.75 26.37
N ARG A 108 -10.34 8.80 26.38
CA ARG A 108 -9.06 8.88 25.68
C ARG A 108 -9.07 7.93 24.48
N GLU A 109 -8.62 8.44 23.34
CA GLU A 109 -8.42 7.61 22.15
C GLU A 109 -7.31 6.58 22.40
N ILE A 110 -7.57 5.33 22.03
CA ILE A 110 -6.58 4.24 22.11
C ILE A 110 -5.84 4.13 20.78
N ASP A 111 -4.50 4.13 20.84
CA ASP A 111 -3.66 3.84 19.69
C ASP A 111 -3.38 2.33 19.58
N PRO A 112 -3.85 1.66 18.50
CA PRO A 112 -3.61 0.25 18.26
C PRO A 112 -2.14 0.00 17.93
N ARG A 113 -1.65 -1.18 18.32
CA ARG A 113 -0.48 -1.76 17.67
C ARG A 113 -0.96 -2.57 16.47
N ALA A 114 -0.28 -2.40 15.33
CA ALA A 114 -0.49 -3.28 14.20
C ALA A 114 0.11 -4.66 14.50
N GLU A 115 -0.62 -5.73 14.21
CA GLU A 115 -0.03 -7.07 14.12
C GLU A 115 0.78 -7.13 12.83
N SER A 116 2.02 -6.64 12.87
CA SER A 116 2.98 -6.83 11.78
C SER A 116 4.28 -7.40 12.31
N GLU A 117 4.61 -8.61 11.84
CA GLU A 117 5.96 -9.14 11.94
C GLU A 117 6.86 -8.24 11.08
N LEU A 118 7.86 -7.62 11.71
CA LEU A 118 8.85 -6.81 11.00
C LEU A 118 9.71 -7.75 10.15
N VAL A 119 9.49 -7.76 8.83
CA VAL A 119 10.42 -8.42 7.90
C VAL A 119 11.67 -7.53 7.79
N GLU A 120 12.82 -8.06 8.20
CA GLU A 120 14.11 -7.49 7.84
C GLU A 120 14.25 -7.57 6.31
N ILE A 121 14.04 -6.44 5.63
CA ILE A 121 14.55 -6.26 4.27
C ILE A 121 16.06 -6.19 4.43
N ASP A 122 16.76 -7.29 4.15
CA ASP A 122 18.19 -7.25 3.86
C ASP A 122 18.34 -6.44 2.56
N PRO A 123 18.86 -5.20 2.60
CA PRO A 123 19.14 -4.48 1.38
C PRO A 123 20.42 -5.09 0.82
N ASP A 124 20.29 -6.18 0.07
CA ASP A 124 21.33 -6.95 -0.64
C ASP A 124 22.78 -6.44 -0.41
N PRO A 125 23.70 -7.23 0.18
CA PRO A 125 25.11 -6.91 0.13
C PRO A 125 25.53 -6.87 -1.33
N ARG A 126 25.71 -5.67 -1.88
CA ARG A 126 26.08 -5.44 -3.29
C ARG A 126 27.02 -6.55 -3.75
N PRO A 127 26.66 -7.36 -4.75
CA PRO A 127 27.64 -8.25 -5.35
C PRO A 127 28.81 -7.37 -5.77
N SER A 128 30.00 -7.69 -5.23
CA SER A 128 31.22 -6.99 -5.57
C SER A 128 31.32 -6.97 -7.09
N GLY A 129 31.19 -5.77 -7.67
CA GLY A 129 31.20 -5.59 -9.11
C GLY A 129 32.44 -6.26 -9.71
N PRO A 130 32.37 -6.68 -10.99
CA PRO A 130 33.49 -7.36 -11.63
C PRO A 130 34.77 -6.55 -11.43
N ARG A 131 35.82 -7.24 -10.97
CA ARG A 131 37.14 -6.65 -10.78
C ARG A 131 37.55 -5.99 -12.10
N GLY A 132 37.67 -4.66 -12.07
CA GLY A 132 38.02 -3.88 -13.25
C GLY A 132 39.30 -4.41 -13.90
N PRO A 133 39.45 -4.28 -15.23
CA PRO A 133 40.65 -4.72 -15.91
C PRO A 133 41.88 -4.04 -15.28
N GLY A 134 42.94 -4.83 -15.05
CA GLY A 134 44.21 -4.31 -14.55
C GLY A 134 44.68 -3.18 -15.44
N GLY A 135 44.98 -2.03 -14.83
CA GLY A 135 45.53 -0.89 -15.55
C GLY A 135 46.84 -1.28 -16.24
N PRO A 136 47.19 -0.65 -17.37
CA PRO A 136 48.42 -0.96 -18.08
C PRO A 136 49.63 -0.69 -17.18
N GLU A 137 50.57 -1.65 -17.15
CA GLU A 137 51.92 -1.45 -16.63
C GLU A 137 52.54 -0.22 -17.30
N GLY A 138 52.85 0.80 -16.50
CA GLY A 138 53.54 1.99 -16.97
C GLY A 138 54.96 1.61 -17.39
N PRO A 139 55.47 2.14 -18.51
CA PRO A 139 56.86 1.92 -18.88
C PRO A 139 57.78 2.67 -17.92
N ASP A 140 58.66 1.91 -17.27
CA ASP A 140 59.87 2.43 -16.65
C ASP A 140 60.75 3.18 -17.66
N GLY A 141 61.18 4.37 -17.27
CA GLY A 141 62.48 4.89 -17.67
C GLY A 141 62.52 5.98 -18.74
N GLY A 142 62.71 7.23 -18.26
CA GLY A 142 63.84 8.07 -18.67
C GLY A 142 63.66 8.98 -19.89
N GLY A 143 64.01 10.26 -19.71
CA GLY A 143 64.50 11.12 -20.80
C GLY A 143 63.82 12.48 -20.91
N ASP A 144 64.48 13.48 -20.32
CA ASP A 144 64.79 14.81 -20.86
C ASP A 144 64.05 15.28 -22.15
N GLY A 145 63.48 16.49 -22.11
CA GLY A 145 63.18 17.24 -23.33
C GLY A 145 61.98 18.17 -23.27
N SER A 146 62.26 19.47 -23.37
CA SER A 146 61.34 20.60 -23.41
C SER A 146 60.38 20.67 -24.61
N ASP A 147 59.45 21.62 -24.48
CA ASP A 147 58.74 22.39 -25.52
C ASP A 147 57.39 21.88 -26.09
N GLY A 148 56.35 22.70 -25.87
CA GLY A 148 55.47 23.14 -26.96
C GLY A 148 53.98 22.76 -26.89
N GLY A 149 53.13 23.79 -26.81
CA GLY A 149 51.85 23.83 -27.53
C GLY A 149 50.58 23.47 -26.76
N PHE A 150 49.87 24.49 -26.30
CA PHE A 150 48.45 24.44 -25.97
C PHE A 150 47.61 24.69 -27.24
N TRP A 151 46.64 23.83 -27.51
CA TRP A 151 45.36 24.17 -28.13
C TRP A 151 44.28 23.20 -27.66
#